data_AF-A0A6A4YPX1-F1
#
_entry.id   AF-A0A6A4YPX1-F1
#
_cell.length_a   1.000
_cell.length_b   1.000
_cell.length_c   1.000
_cell.angle_alpha   90.00
_cell.angle_beta   90.00
_cell.angle_gamma   90.00
#
_symmetry.space_group_name_H-M   'P 1'
#
loop_
_entity.id
_entity.type
_entity.pdbx_description
1 polymer ?
#
loop_
_entity_poly.entity_id
_entity_poly.type
_entity_poly.pdbx_seq_one_letter_code
_entity_poly.pdbx_strand_id
1 'polypeptide(L)'
;VVTYLVRQPQVHYVTRAAVVESFALRADNHDRRRLDVETASVVGVDAAQAHGLLGNGIVVGISDSGLYMDHDQFDQPSPREFDAINLDARKVVLYQALADKVDQSNTVTCGHGTHVSGILAGSSYSQDHSDVGIAPHAKIAFVDIGTQNASCANDPTVKCPVKLLTPPNAADLMGMQVDAGAKIFSYSWGLQKDDYSRQAQNLDQYLFDHPDLLVVIAAGNSGDDGARTISSPAGAKNVITVGASMSTADSLFKKFACPSVFNPKSVAAYSSQGPTSDGRMKPDVVAPGEILWSAKSKASTSVDKTAELCPLQGTSQATPVVAGMAVLLYEWLRDGWWKAGVQDVDAGMLYIPAALIKALVIHSAGGLDRRLASNLVNLPCAQRRSQPLQYPDMNQGYGLPNMTSVASFGVEGSQVDFWPNPNRPIPPAVGHKGKTSYSFTLQPHDTFRATLVWTDPPGNLLATRMLQNDLDLSITVADAPHVVVHPLTHNGLRPDSLNNVEMVQVTHAALLRRLRHRAGSSDPITIQVHVTGASVLLHGPQPYSLVASHLQPMHPANERPVQPITWLATAFASTDYAWSWIVVLGCVVVGCLVAAAKVRKQRRSRRPRVIIKLRGETEATGLIYGSG
;
A
#
# COMPACT_ATOMS: atom_id res chain seq x y z
N VAL A 1 34.54 -12.64 13.78
CA VAL A 1 33.83 -12.14 12.57
C VAL A 1 32.90 -13.20 11.97
N VAL A 2 33.28 -14.49 11.95
CA VAL A 2 32.42 -15.60 11.48
C VAL A 2 31.36 -16.06 12.50
N THR A 3 31.44 -15.66 13.77
CA THR A 3 30.45 -16.01 14.82
C THR A 3 29.35 -14.97 15.05
N TYR A 4 29.32 -13.88 14.27
CA TYR A 4 28.26 -12.84 14.37
C TYR A 4 27.14 -13.04 13.34
N LEU A 5 27.37 -13.86 12.32
CA LEU A 5 26.41 -14.13 11.23
C LEU A 5 25.37 -15.22 11.56
N VAL A 6 25.44 -15.85 12.74
CA VAL A 6 24.56 -16.96 13.17
C VAL A 6 23.39 -16.49 14.08
N ARG A 7 23.14 -15.19 14.19
CA ARG A 7 21.97 -14.64 14.92
C ARG A 7 21.11 -13.77 14.00
N GLN A 8 20.54 -14.36 12.96
CA GLN A 8 19.54 -13.71 12.11
C GLN A 8 18.14 -13.93 12.71
N PRO A 9 17.48 -12.92 13.33
CA PRO A 9 16.03 -12.89 13.45
C PRO A 9 15.49 -12.11 12.25
N GLN A 10 15.07 -12.81 11.22
CA GLN A 10 14.38 -12.16 10.11
C GLN A 10 12.95 -11.87 10.61
N VAL A 11 12.67 -10.56 10.71
CA VAL A 11 11.47 -9.82 11.19
C VAL A 11 11.48 -9.30 12.64
N HIS A 12 11.29 -7.98 12.76
CA HIS A 12 11.42 -7.20 14.00
C HIS A 12 10.10 -6.63 14.57
N TYR A 13 9.02 -6.53 13.79
CA TYR A 13 7.74 -5.95 14.24
C TYR A 13 6.57 -6.28 13.29
N VAL A 14 5.33 -6.39 13.81
CA VAL A 14 4.12 -6.04 13.05
C VAL A 14 4.18 -4.55 12.80
N THR A 15 3.89 -4.06 11.57
CA THR A 15 3.84 -2.63 11.22
C THR A 15 3.42 -1.83 12.44
N ARG A 16 4.31 -0.96 12.97
CA ARG A 16 4.08 -0.27 14.25
C ARG A 16 2.66 0.25 14.17
N ALA A 17 1.75 -0.24 15.02
CA ALA A 17 0.42 0.34 15.10
C ALA A 17 0.66 1.85 15.17
N ALA A 18 0.12 2.61 14.22
CA ALA A 18 0.14 4.05 14.38
C ALA A 18 -0.43 4.29 15.77
N VAL A 19 0.29 5.01 16.62
CA VAL A 19 0.00 5.06 18.05
C VAL A 19 -1.46 5.49 18.18
N VAL A 20 -2.33 4.53 18.50
CA VAL A 20 -3.63 4.85 19.08
C VAL A 20 -3.23 5.46 20.40
N GLU A 21 -3.18 6.80 20.49
CA GLU A 21 -3.02 7.44 21.78
C GLU A 21 -4.10 6.82 22.66
N SER A 22 -3.66 6.10 23.70
CA SER A 22 -4.50 5.20 24.47
C SER A 22 -5.61 6.01 25.13
N PHE A 23 -6.78 6.05 24.52
CA PHE A 23 -7.98 6.48 25.17
C PHE A 23 -8.54 5.29 25.93
N ALA A 24 -8.87 5.48 27.20
CA ALA A 24 -9.79 4.61 27.89
C ALA A 24 -11.16 4.73 27.17
N LEU A 25 -11.30 4.00 26.07
CA LEU A 25 -12.53 3.86 25.31
C LEU A 25 -13.48 3.04 26.18
N ARG A 26 -14.25 3.72 27.04
CA ARG A 26 -15.39 3.07 27.69
C ARG A 26 -16.37 2.65 26.59
N ALA A 27 -16.66 1.36 26.55
CA ALA A 27 -17.69 0.74 25.73
C ALA A 27 -19.11 1.12 26.21
N ASP A 28 -19.33 2.39 26.54
CA ASP A 28 -20.62 2.86 27.04
C ASP A 28 -21.42 3.50 25.90
N ASN A 29 -22.36 2.67 25.43
CA ASN A 29 -23.65 2.96 24.78
C ASN A 29 -23.78 2.34 23.39
N HIS A 30 -24.41 1.17 23.42
CA HIS A 30 -24.98 0.33 22.37
C HIS A 30 -26.06 1.02 21.52
N ASP A 31 -25.83 2.25 21.07
CA ASP A 31 -26.83 2.97 20.27
C ASP A 31 -26.15 3.88 19.25
N ARG A 32 -25.43 3.29 18.28
CA ARG A 32 -24.70 4.05 17.26
C ARG A 32 -24.76 3.38 15.91
N ARG A 33 -25.24 4.14 14.92
CA ARG A 33 -25.10 3.85 13.48
C ARG A 33 -23.67 3.36 13.22
N ARG A 34 -23.59 2.15 12.69
CA ARG A 34 -22.38 1.36 12.45
C ARG A 34 -21.39 2.12 11.55
N LEU A 35 -20.15 2.28 12.02
CA LEU A 35 -19.06 3.02 11.36
C LEU A 35 -18.29 2.16 10.34
N ASP A 36 -18.46 0.84 10.44
CA ASP A 36 -18.02 -0.20 9.51
C ASP A 36 -18.83 -0.22 8.20
N VAL A 37 -20.15 0.05 8.29
CA VAL A 37 -21.01 0.24 7.10
C VAL A 37 -20.48 1.34 6.18
N GLU A 38 -19.74 2.30 6.72
CA GLU A 38 -19.16 3.38 5.91
C GLU A 38 -17.92 2.94 5.11
N THR A 39 -17.19 1.90 5.53
CA THR A 39 -15.98 1.47 4.80
C THR A 39 -16.34 0.82 3.47
N ALA A 40 -17.33 -0.07 3.47
CA ALA A 40 -17.87 -0.69 2.27
C ALA A 40 -18.41 0.36 1.28
N SER A 41 -19.15 1.35 1.78
CA SER A 41 -19.63 2.49 0.97
C SER A 41 -18.51 3.33 0.40
N VAL A 42 -17.44 3.58 1.17
CA VAL A 42 -16.30 4.40 0.73
C VAL A 42 -15.55 3.76 -0.44
N VAL A 43 -15.38 2.44 -0.44
CA VAL A 43 -14.79 1.70 -1.57
C VAL A 43 -15.84 1.23 -2.59
N GLY A 44 -17.11 1.61 -2.40
CA GLY A 44 -18.19 1.43 -3.37
C GLY A 44 -18.62 -0.02 -3.60
N VAL A 45 -18.49 -0.90 -2.60
CA VAL A 45 -18.85 -2.33 -2.76
C VAL A 45 -20.30 -2.65 -2.41
N ASP A 46 -21.04 -1.71 -1.81
CA ASP A 46 -22.41 -1.93 -1.32
C ASP A 46 -23.34 -2.51 -2.40
N ALA A 47 -23.28 -1.99 -3.62
CA ALA A 47 -24.10 -2.48 -4.72
C ALA A 47 -23.76 -3.93 -5.08
N ALA A 48 -22.48 -4.30 -5.08
CA ALA A 48 -22.05 -5.67 -5.34
C ALA A 48 -22.56 -6.62 -4.24
N GLN A 49 -22.39 -6.23 -2.98
CA GLN A 49 -22.85 -7.01 -1.82
C GLN A 49 -24.38 -7.17 -1.83
N ALA A 50 -25.13 -6.12 -2.15
CA ALA A 50 -26.59 -6.16 -2.26
C ALA A 50 -27.08 -7.12 -3.37
N HIS A 51 -26.26 -7.37 -4.40
CA HIS A 51 -26.54 -8.36 -5.46
C HIS A 51 -25.97 -9.75 -5.15
N GLY A 52 -25.40 -9.96 -3.96
CA GLY A 52 -24.91 -11.26 -3.52
C GLY A 52 -23.44 -11.55 -3.85
N LEU A 53 -22.68 -10.59 -4.39
CA LEU A 53 -21.22 -10.72 -4.53
C LEU A 53 -20.60 -10.48 -3.15
N LEU A 54 -20.28 -11.57 -2.47
CA LEU A 54 -19.86 -11.57 -1.08
C LEU A 54 -18.51 -12.30 -0.89
N GLY A 55 -17.85 -12.71 -1.96
CA GLY A 55 -16.65 -13.55 -1.96
C GLY A 55 -16.97 -15.05 -2.06
N ASN A 56 -18.09 -15.42 -2.70
CA ASN A 56 -18.57 -16.80 -2.69
C ASN A 56 -17.57 -17.75 -3.37
N GLY A 57 -17.23 -18.86 -2.71
CA GLY A 57 -16.34 -19.89 -3.27
C GLY A 57 -14.89 -19.41 -3.49
N ILE A 58 -14.46 -18.34 -2.82
CA ILE A 58 -13.09 -17.81 -2.90
C ILE A 58 -12.37 -18.09 -1.58
N VAL A 59 -11.15 -18.61 -1.66
CA VAL A 59 -10.23 -18.71 -0.52
C VAL A 59 -9.25 -17.55 -0.59
N VAL A 60 -9.03 -16.89 0.54
CA VAL A 60 -8.05 -15.80 0.70
C VAL A 60 -6.91 -16.25 1.59
N GLY A 61 -5.69 -15.89 1.19
CA GLY A 61 -4.50 -16.09 2.01
C GLY A 61 -4.31 -14.90 2.96
N ILE A 62 -4.17 -15.16 4.25
CA ILE A 62 -3.78 -14.13 5.23
C ILE A 62 -2.54 -14.64 5.97
N SER A 63 -1.52 -13.81 6.13
CA SER A 63 -0.41 -14.10 7.06
C SER A 63 -0.26 -12.96 8.05
N ASP A 64 -0.36 -13.26 9.34
CA ASP A 64 -0.37 -12.25 10.41
C ASP A 64 -0.08 -12.87 11.79
N SER A 65 -0.40 -12.18 12.89
CA SER A 65 -0.06 -12.52 14.28
C SER A 65 -0.79 -13.73 14.88
N GLY A 66 -1.61 -14.41 14.10
CA GLY A 66 -2.54 -15.46 14.51
C GLY A 66 -4.01 -15.06 14.32
N LEU A 67 -4.92 -16.03 14.45
CA LEU A 67 -6.36 -15.83 14.28
C LEU A 67 -7.14 -16.45 15.45
N TYR A 68 -7.97 -15.65 16.10
CA TYR A 68 -8.86 -16.10 17.18
C TYR A 68 -10.13 -16.73 16.59
N MET A 69 -10.03 -18.03 16.29
CA MET A 69 -11.08 -18.80 15.60
C MET A 69 -12.40 -18.90 16.38
N ASP A 70 -12.39 -18.67 17.71
CA ASP A 70 -13.58 -18.68 18.57
C ASP A 70 -14.36 -17.36 18.59
N HIS A 71 -13.94 -16.38 17.79
CA HIS A 71 -14.76 -15.19 17.52
C HIS A 71 -15.94 -15.55 16.60
N ASP A 72 -17.13 -15.00 16.84
CA ASP A 72 -18.35 -15.24 16.06
C ASP A 72 -18.15 -15.08 14.54
N GLN A 73 -17.36 -14.08 14.14
CA GLN A 73 -16.99 -13.81 12.75
C GLN A 73 -16.18 -14.93 12.05
N PHE A 74 -15.54 -15.82 12.83
CA PHE A 74 -14.74 -16.96 12.35
C PHE A 74 -15.22 -18.29 12.91
N ASP A 75 -16.27 -18.27 13.74
CA ASP A 75 -16.73 -19.46 14.42
C ASP A 75 -17.24 -20.49 13.41
N GLN A 76 -17.05 -21.78 13.68
CA GLN A 76 -17.47 -22.83 12.77
C GLN A 76 -17.69 -24.15 13.53
N PRO A 77 -18.56 -25.04 13.02
CA PRO A 77 -18.87 -26.30 13.68
C PRO A 77 -17.75 -27.35 13.55
N SER A 78 -16.90 -27.22 12.53
CA SER A 78 -15.76 -28.13 12.34
C SER A 78 -14.68 -27.88 13.39
N PRO A 79 -13.89 -28.91 13.75
CA PRO A 79 -12.76 -28.76 14.67
C PRO A 79 -11.77 -27.69 14.23
N ARG A 80 -11.03 -27.15 15.21
CA ARG A 80 -9.94 -26.20 14.97
C ARG A 80 -8.68 -26.97 14.66
N GLU A 81 -8.47 -27.20 13.37
CA GLU A 81 -7.32 -27.93 12.84
C GLU A 81 -6.17 -26.96 12.55
N PHE A 82 -4.96 -27.42 12.81
CA PHE A 82 -3.73 -26.70 12.51
C PHE A 82 -2.91 -27.52 11.52
N ASP A 83 -2.25 -26.86 10.57
CA ASP A 83 -1.37 -27.45 9.57
C ASP A 83 -2.06 -28.50 8.67
N ALA A 84 -3.38 -28.39 8.53
CA ALA A 84 -4.21 -29.24 7.69
C ALA A 84 -5.23 -28.40 6.90
N ILE A 85 -5.52 -28.83 5.68
CA ILE A 85 -6.51 -28.19 4.80
C ILE A 85 -7.85 -28.90 4.97
N ASN A 86 -8.88 -28.14 5.31
CA ASN A 86 -10.27 -28.58 5.43
C ASN A 86 -11.17 -27.64 4.61
N LEU A 87 -11.37 -27.98 3.33
CA LEU A 87 -12.16 -27.15 2.41
C LEU A 87 -13.66 -27.12 2.75
N ASP A 88 -14.14 -28.07 3.55
CA ASP A 88 -15.53 -28.13 4.03
C ASP A 88 -15.79 -27.21 5.23
N ALA A 89 -14.74 -26.67 5.85
CA ALA A 89 -14.88 -25.69 6.92
C ALA A 89 -15.69 -24.47 6.47
N ARG A 90 -16.49 -23.91 7.38
CA ARG A 90 -17.34 -22.74 7.10
C ARG A 90 -16.49 -21.53 6.70
N LYS A 91 -15.48 -21.21 7.51
CA LYS A 91 -14.72 -19.96 7.41
C LYS A 91 -13.22 -20.18 7.29
N VAL A 92 -12.61 -20.90 8.21
CA VAL A 92 -11.15 -21.12 8.24
C VAL A 92 -10.85 -22.50 7.67
N VAL A 93 -10.37 -22.55 6.43
CA VAL A 93 -10.06 -23.79 5.70
C VAL A 93 -8.62 -24.26 5.89
N LEU A 94 -7.74 -23.36 6.33
CA LEU A 94 -6.38 -23.68 6.73
C LEU A 94 -5.98 -22.71 7.85
N TYR A 95 -5.32 -23.24 8.87
CA TYR A 95 -4.51 -22.47 9.80
C TYR A 95 -3.15 -23.14 9.88
N GLN A 96 -2.12 -22.54 9.27
CA GLN A 96 -0.75 -23.02 9.36
C GLN A 96 0.00 -22.29 10.49
N ALA A 97 0.58 -23.05 11.40
CA ALA A 97 1.26 -22.55 12.59
C ALA A 97 2.77 -22.43 12.37
N LEU A 98 3.23 -21.40 11.64
CA LEU A 98 4.68 -21.21 11.42
C LEU A 98 5.40 -20.71 12.68
N ALA A 99 4.74 -19.86 13.46
CA ALA A 99 5.31 -19.28 14.67
C ALA A 99 4.74 -19.92 15.94
N ASP A 100 3.44 -19.72 16.19
CA ASP A 100 2.71 -20.48 17.19
C ASP A 100 1.26 -20.78 16.74
N LYS A 101 0.32 -20.94 17.66
CA LYS A 101 -1.05 -21.43 17.40
C LYS A 101 -2.12 -20.48 17.94
N VAL A 102 -1.76 -19.25 18.26
CA VAL A 102 -2.61 -18.32 18.98
C VAL A 102 -2.46 -16.90 18.44
N ASP A 103 -3.54 -16.11 18.47
CA ASP A 103 -3.42 -14.71 18.05
C ASP A 103 -2.75 -13.86 19.13
N GLN A 104 -1.52 -13.44 18.84
CA GLN A 104 -0.70 -12.63 19.72
C GLN A 104 -1.10 -11.15 19.67
N SER A 105 -1.10 -10.48 20.83
CA SER A 105 -1.47 -9.07 20.95
C SER A 105 -0.54 -8.28 21.86
N ASN A 106 -0.20 -7.05 21.46
CA ASN A 106 0.53 -6.11 22.31
C ASN A 106 -0.25 -5.66 23.56
N THR A 107 -1.58 -5.85 23.57
CA THR A 107 -2.51 -5.38 24.62
C THR A 107 -3.36 -6.50 25.21
N VAL A 108 -2.85 -7.74 25.19
CA VAL A 108 -3.54 -8.97 25.62
C VAL A 108 -4.74 -9.37 24.77
N THR A 109 -5.56 -8.42 24.33
CA THR A 109 -6.75 -8.62 23.47
C THR A 109 -6.63 -7.75 22.22
N CYS A 110 -7.57 -7.87 21.28
CA CYS A 110 -7.55 -7.10 20.02
C CYS A 110 -6.26 -7.37 19.21
N GLY A 111 -5.97 -8.66 19.03
CA GLY A 111 -4.85 -9.15 18.22
C GLY A 111 -5.00 -8.74 16.76
N HIS A 112 -3.85 -8.51 16.15
CA HIS A 112 -3.77 -7.82 14.87
C HIS A 112 -4.32 -8.70 13.74
N GLY A 113 -3.96 -9.98 13.72
CA GLY A 113 -4.40 -10.95 12.72
C GLY A 113 -5.90 -11.23 12.76
N THR A 114 -6.52 -11.32 13.94
CA THR A 114 -7.99 -11.42 14.08
C THR A 114 -8.69 -10.19 13.53
N HIS A 115 -8.17 -9.00 13.82
CA HIS A 115 -8.76 -7.73 13.37
C HIS A 115 -8.73 -7.58 11.85
N VAL A 116 -7.57 -7.79 11.22
CA VAL A 116 -7.43 -7.67 9.75
C VAL A 116 -8.20 -8.75 9.00
N SER A 117 -8.26 -9.98 9.55
CA SER A 117 -9.10 -11.06 9.01
C SER A 117 -10.59 -10.71 9.06
N GLY A 118 -10.99 -9.97 10.09
CA GLY A 118 -12.36 -9.51 10.26
C GLY A 118 -12.74 -8.53 9.16
N ILE A 119 -11.93 -7.50 8.93
CA ILE A 119 -12.14 -6.50 7.87
C ILE A 119 -12.24 -7.17 6.50
N LEU A 120 -11.44 -8.21 6.24
CA LEU A 120 -11.43 -8.88 4.95
C LEU A 120 -12.67 -9.78 4.77
N ALA A 121 -12.86 -10.75 5.67
CA ALA A 121 -13.80 -11.86 5.47
C ALA A 121 -14.59 -12.27 6.74
N GLY A 122 -14.69 -11.38 7.74
CA GLY A 122 -15.50 -11.64 8.93
C GLY A 122 -16.97 -11.86 8.58
N SER A 123 -17.53 -12.99 9.01
CA SER A 123 -18.96 -13.27 8.88
C SER A 123 -19.52 -14.00 10.09
N SER A 124 -20.57 -13.43 10.67
CA SER A 124 -21.22 -13.88 11.91
C SER A 124 -21.74 -15.30 11.74
N TYR A 125 -21.25 -16.21 12.59
CA TYR A 125 -21.73 -17.58 12.62
C TYR A 125 -23.10 -17.68 13.27
N SER A 126 -23.32 -16.94 14.36
CA SER A 126 -24.59 -16.95 15.09
C SER A 126 -25.71 -16.23 14.34
N GLN A 127 -25.36 -15.35 13.39
CA GLN A 127 -26.26 -14.45 12.66
C GLN A 127 -26.95 -13.40 13.54
N ASP A 128 -26.57 -13.29 14.81
CA ASP A 128 -27.06 -12.26 15.72
C ASP A 128 -26.28 -10.93 15.59
N HIS A 129 -25.13 -10.98 14.93
CA HIS A 129 -24.26 -9.83 14.69
C HIS A 129 -24.13 -9.59 13.18
N SER A 130 -23.76 -8.37 12.77
CA SER A 130 -23.45 -8.14 11.36
C SER A 130 -22.14 -8.82 11.00
N ASP A 131 -22.04 -9.17 9.72
CA ASP A 131 -20.76 -9.39 9.08
C ASP A 131 -19.94 -8.08 9.11
N VAL A 132 -18.66 -8.18 9.44
CA VAL A 132 -17.73 -7.03 9.44
C VAL A 132 -16.77 -7.05 8.25
N GLY A 133 -16.80 -8.12 7.45
CA GLY A 133 -15.95 -8.29 6.28
C GLY A 133 -16.45 -7.56 5.03
N ILE A 134 -15.51 -7.07 4.22
CA ILE A 134 -15.78 -6.59 2.87
C ILE A 134 -16.22 -7.74 1.94
N ALA A 135 -15.61 -8.92 2.09
CA ALA A 135 -15.97 -10.14 1.38
C ALA A 135 -16.40 -11.23 2.39
N PRO A 136 -17.58 -11.10 3.02
CA PRO A 136 -17.96 -11.89 4.19
C PRO A 136 -18.18 -13.38 3.89
N HIS A 137 -18.34 -13.81 2.64
CA HIS A 137 -18.45 -15.22 2.26
C HIS A 137 -17.14 -15.85 1.80
N ALA A 138 -16.05 -15.07 1.69
CA ALA A 138 -14.73 -15.63 1.42
C ALA A 138 -14.27 -16.54 2.59
N LYS A 139 -13.56 -17.61 2.25
CA LYS A 139 -12.93 -18.51 3.22
C LYS A 139 -11.48 -18.10 3.44
N ILE A 140 -10.91 -18.42 4.60
CA ILE A 140 -9.59 -17.99 5.04
C ILE A 140 -8.64 -19.18 5.09
N ALA A 141 -7.52 -19.05 4.39
CA ALA A 141 -6.32 -19.84 4.59
C ALA A 141 -5.31 -18.97 5.35
N PHE A 142 -5.18 -19.18 6.65
CA PHE A 142 -4.38 -18.34 7.55
C PHE A 142 -2.99 -18.96 7.78
N VAL A 143 -1.95 -18.14 7.79
CA VAL A 143 -0.59 -18.51 8.19
C VAL A 143 -0.17 -17.65 9.37
N ASP A 144 -0.05 -18.27 10.53
CA ASP A 144 0.39 -17.61 11.75
C ASP A 144 1.91 -17.47 11.78
N ILE A 145 2.35 -16.22 11.65
CA ILE A 145 3.75 -15.83 11.73
C ILE A 145 4.04 -15.11 13.06
N GLY A 146 3.08 -14.92 13.96
CA GLY A 146 3.21 -14.20 15.22
C GLY A 146 3.73 -15.04 16.36
N THR A 147 4.59 -14.46 17.19
CA THR A 147 4.94 -15.04 18.49
C THR A 147 5.29 -13.97 19.52
N GLN A 148 5.12 -14.28 20.80
CA GLN A 148 5.51 -13.43 21.92
C GLN A 148 6.32 -14.20 22.95
N ASN A 149 7.08 -13.47 23.76
CA ASN A 149 7.77 -14.09 24.89
C ASN A 149 6.73 -14.52 25.95
N ALA A 150 6.68 -15.82 26.25
CA ALA A 150 5.79 -16.40 27.24
C ALA A 150 5.89 -15.75 28.64
N SER A 151 7.02 -15.11 28.98
CA SER A 151 7.18 -14.41 30.26
C SER A 151 6.40 -13.09 30.37
N CYS A 152 5.93 -12.53 29.25
CA CYS A 152 5.12 -11.30 29.23
C CYS A 152 3.80 -11.43 28.45
N ALA A 153 3.62 -12.50 27.66
CA ALA A 153 2.40 -12.73 26.92
C ALA A 153 1.21 -12.81 27.89
N ASN A 154 0.10 -12.18 27.51
CA ASN A 154 -1.13 -12.07 28.31
C ASN A 154 -0.99 -11.33 29.67
N ASP A 155 0.15 -10.68 29.97
CA ASP A 155 0.27 -9.81 31.14
C ASP A 155 -0.16 -8.37 30.78
N PRO A 156 -1.29 -7.86 31.33
CA PRO A 156 -1.77 -6.51 31.00
C PRO A 156 -0.89 -5.40 31.59
N THR A 157 0.04 -5.72 32.48
CA THR A 157 0.95 -4.76 33.14
C THR A 157 2.26 -4.58 32.39
N VAL A 158 2.59 -5.49 31.46
CA VAL A 158 3.86 -5.49 30.73
C VAL A 158 3.60 -5.32 29.24
N LYS A 159 4.30 -4.37 28.62
CA LYS A 159 4.29 -4.25 27.15
C LYS A 159 5.06 -5.42 26.55
N CYS A 160 4.36 -6.36 25.94
CA CYS A 160 4.94 -7.52 25.27
C CYS A 160 4.86 -7.34 23.74
N PRO A 161 5.97 -7.09 23.03
CA PRO A 161 5.94 -6.92 21.58
C PRO A 161 5.69 -8.24 20.85
N VAL A 162 4.78 -8.25 19.86
CA VAL A 162 4.66 -9.34 18.88
C VAL A 162 5.90 -9.34 17.97
N LYS A 163 6.57 -10.49 17.90
CA LYS A 163 7.62 -10.77 16.92
C LYS A 163 7.01 -11.59 15.78
N LEU A 164 7.37 -11.29 14.54
CA LEU A 164 6.97 -12.12 13.40
C LEU A 164 8.11 -13.05 12.98
N LEU A 165 7.77 -14.21 12.44
CA LEU A 165 8.68 -15.19 11.85
C LEU A 165 8.28 -15.40 10.40
N THR A 166 8.89 -14.66 9.48
CA THR A 166 8.64 -14.88 8.05
C THR A 166 9.72 -15.77 7.46
N PRO A 167 9.36 -16.83 6.74
CA PRO A 167 10.36 -17.65 6.06
C PRO A 167 11.03 -16.85 4.94
N PRO A 168 12.28 -17.21 4.57
CA PRO A 168 13.04 -16.49 3.54
C PRO A 168 12.49 -16.69 2.12
N ASN A 169 11.80 -17.80 1.86
CA ASN A 169 11.22 -18.12 0.55
C ASN A 169 9.73 -17.81 0.55
N ALA A 170 9.23 -17.24 -0.55
CA ALA A 170 7.80 -16.96 -0.71
C ALA A 170 6.95 -18.25 -0.73
N ALA A 171 7.47 -19.34 -1.30
CA ALA A 171 6.79 -20.64 -1.32
C ALA A 171 6.55 -21.20 0.10
N ASP A 172 7.48 -21.00 1.03
CA ASP A 172 7.32 -21.46 2.42
C ASP A 172 6.23 -20.66 3.17
N LEU A 173 6.01 -19.40 2.76
CA LEU A 173 4.96 -18.54 3.31
C LEU A 173 3.59 -18.81 2.67
N MET A 174 3.56 -19.05 1.35
CA MET A 174 2.34 -19.04 0.54
C MET A 174 1.86 -20.43 0.12
N GLY A 175 2.73 -21.44 0.10
CA GLY A 175 2.50 -22.72 -0.56
C GLY A 175 1.23 -23.43 -0.09
N MET A 176 1.09 -23.65 1.22
CA MET A 176 -0.12 -24.32 1.75
C MET A 176 -1.40 -23.50 1.54
N GLN A 177 -1.30 -22.17 1.53
CA GLN A 177 -2.45 -21.31 1.22
C GLN A 177 -2.86 -21.45 -0.25
N VAL A 178 -1.89 -21.53 -1.17
CA VAL A 178 -2.13 -21.83 -2.59
C VAL A 178 -2.74 -23.22 -2.76
N ASP A 179 -2.24 -24.22 -2.04
CA ASP A 179 -2.79 -25.59 -2.04
C ASP A 179 -4.23 -25.62 -1.50
N ALA A 180 -4.57 -24.74 -0.54
CA ALA A 180 -5.93 -24.53 -0.06
C ALA A 180 -6.82 -23.76 -1.05
N GLY A 181 -6.30 -23.34 -2.20
CA GLY A 181 -7.02 -22.64 -3.26
C GLY A 181 -6.93 -21.11 -3.23
N ALA A 182 -6.06 -20.52 -2.39
CA ALA A 182 -5.95 -19.07 -2.30
C ALA A 182 -5.36 -18.46 -3.58
N LYS A 183 -6.05 -17.43 -4.10
CA LYS A 183 -5.59 -16.61 -5.25
C LYS A 183 -5.29 -15.17 -4.88
N ILE A 184 -5.87 -14.68 -3.79
CA ILE A 184 -5.68 -13.32 -3.28
C ILE A 184 -5.15 -13.41 -1.87
N PHE A 185 -4.09 -12.67 -1.60
CA PHE A 185 -3.36 -12.67 -0.34
C PHE A 185 -3.36 -11.27 0.27
N SER A 186 -3.52 -11.18 1.60
CA SER A 186 -3.51 -9.93 2.35
C SER A 186 -2.44 -9.97 3.44
N TYR A 187 -1.43 -9.10 3.32
CA TYR A 187 -0.30 -9.00 4.24
C TYR A 187 -0.23 -7.63 4.90
N SER A 188 -0.58 -7.59 6.18
CA SER A 188 -0.64 -6.37 6.97
C SER A 188 0.60 -6.18 7.85
N TRP A 189 1.78 -6.50 7.31
CA TRP A 189 3.07 -6.42 8.00
C TRP A 189 4.18 -5.98 7.03
N GLY A 190 5.32 -5.57 7.59
CA GLY A 190 6.47 -5.13 6.81
C GLY A 190 7.72 -4.86 7.66
N LEU A 191 8.85 -4.69 6.99
CA LEU A 191 10.17 -4.45 7.53
C LEU A 191 10.58 -2.98 7.37
N GLN A 192 11.32 -2.49 8.36
CA GLN A 192 11.75 -1.09 8.42
C GLN A 192 12.99 -0.89 7.55
N LYS A 193 13.10 0.29 6.93
CA LYS A 193 14.31 0.86 6.28
C LYS A 193 14.72 0.30 4.91
N ASP A 194 14.00 -0.66 4.35
CA ASP A 194 14.21 -1.14 2.98
C ASP A 194 12.85 -1.35 2.32
N ASP A 195 12.65 -0.93 1.07
CA ASP A 195 11.40 -1.12 0.34
C ASP A 195 11.46 -2.32 -0.62
N TYR A 196 12.60 -2.52 -1.28
CA TYR A 196 12.86 -3.65 -2.18
C TYR A 196 14.00 -4.52 -1.65
N SER A 197 13.72 -5.26 -0.58
CA SER A 197 14.69 -6.19 -0.01
C SER A 197 14.76 -7.51 -0.80
N ARG A 198 15.64 -8.43 -0.36
CA ARG A 198 15.65 -9.82 -0.85
C ARG A 198 14.29 -10.50 -0.73
N GLN A 199 13.51 -10.19 0.31
CA GLN A 199 12.17 -10.74 0.46
C GLN A 199 11.22 -10.20 -0.62
N ALA A 200 11.32 -8.92 -0.98
CA ALA A 200 10.55 -8.33 -2.09
C ALA A 200 10.94 -8.93 -3.45
N GLN A 201 12.24 -9.16 -3.67
CA GLN A 201 12.75 -9.83 -4.88
C GLN A 201 12.22 -11.27 -4.99
N ASN A 202 12.30 -12.04 -3.89
CA ASN A 202 11.79 -13.41 -3.85
C ASN A 202 10.26 -13.46 -4.06
N LEU A 203 9.54 -12.47 -3.53
CA LEU A 203 8.10 -12.32 -3.74
C LEU A 203 7.79 -12.01 -5.21
N ASP A 204 8.48 -11.05 -5.82
CA ASP A 204 8.30 -10.75 -7.26
C ASP A 204 8.59 -11.97 -8.14
N GLN A 205 9.64 -12.75 -7.83
CA GLN A 205 9.95 -14.00 -8.55
C GLN A 205 8.79 -14.99 -8.45
N TYR A 206 8.29 -15.24 -7.24
CA TYR A 206 7.18 -16.17 -7.02
C TYR A 206 5.91 -15.72 -7.75
N LEU A 207 5.58 -14.42 -7.70
CA LEU A 207 4.41 -13.88 -8.40
C LEU A 207 4.59 -13.85 -9.93
N PHE A 208 5.83 -13.73 -10.42
CA PHE A 208 6.13 -13.85 -11.83
C PHE A 208 5.94 -15.28 -12.34
N ASP A 209 6.34 -16.28 -11.55
CA ASP A 209 6.13 -17.69 -11.86
C ASP A 209 4.67 -18.15 -11.66
N HIS A 210 3.89 -17.39 -10.89
CA HIS A 210 2.47 -17.63 -10.60
C HIS A 210 1.60 -16.38 -10.88
N PRO A 211 1.42 -16.01 -12.17
CA PRO A 211 0.82 -14.73 -12.57
C PRO A 211 -0.68 -14.58 -12.25
N ASP A 212 -1.33 -15.62 -11.73
CA ASP A 212 -2.70 -15.61 -11.22
C ASP A 212 -2.82 -15.36 -9.71
N LEU A 213 -1.70 -15.21 -8.99
CA LEU A 213 -1.68 -14.91 -7.57
C LEU A 213 -1.50 -13.40 -7.34
N LEU A 214 -2.42 -12.81 -6.58
CA LEU A 214 -2.39 -11.39 -6.22
C LEU A 214 -2.04 -11.22 -4.74
N VAL A 215 -1.00 -10.46 -4.44
CA VAL A 215 -0.67 -10.07 -3.06
C VAL A 215 -1.01 -8.60 -2.85
N VAL A 216 -1.78 -8.31 -1.82
CA VAL A 216 -2.12 -6.97 -1.33
C VAL A 216 -1.38 -6.74 -0.01
N ILE A 217 -0.60 -5.68 0.09
CA ILE A 217 0.34 -5.47 1.19
C ILE A 217 0.32 -4.05 1.74
N ALA A 218 0.45 -3.92 3.06
CA ALA A 218 0.49 -2.63 3.74
C ALA A 218 1.73 -1.82 3.37
N ALA A 219 1.56 -0.53 3.05
CA ALA A 219 2.67 0.36 2.71
C ALA A 219 3.63 0.60 3.88
N GLY A 220 3.12 0.58 5.11
CA GLY A 220 3.84 0.94 6.33
C GLY A 220 3.24 2.17 7.03
N ASN A 221 3.63 2.39 8.29
CA ASN A 221 3.09 3.46 9.14
C ASN A 221 4.15 4.52 9.51
N SER A 222 5.13 4.75 8.62
CA SER A 222 6.25 5.68 8.84
C SER A 222 6.10 6.99 8.06
N GLY A 223 4.91 7.32 7.58
CA GLY A 223 4.66 8.52 6.78
C GLY A 223 5.01 9.85 7.48
N ASP A 224 4.93 9.90 8.80
CA ASP A 224 5.35 11.05 9.62
C ASP A 224 6.88 11.28 9.58
N ASP A 225 7.66 10.26 9.17
CA ASP A 225 9.11 10.35 9.00
C ASP A 225 9.49 11.01 7.65
N GLY A 226 8.51 11.34 6.80
CA GLY A 226 8.72 12.02 5.52
C GLY A 226 8.60 11.08 4.31
N ALA A 227 9.18 11.51 3.19
CA ALA A 227 9.14 10.74 1.94
C ALA A 227 10.01 9.48 2.01
N ARG A 228 9.78 8.51 1.12
CA ARG A 228 10.55 7.25 1.02
C ARG A 228 10.44 6.37 2.27
N THR A 229 9.21 6.15 2.72
CA THR A 229 8.90 5.41 3.95
C THR A 229 8.16 4.10 3.71
N ILE A 230 8.08 3.66 2.44
CA ILE A 230 7.55 2.35 2.06
C ILE A 230 8.37 1.24 2.72
N SER A 231 7.67 0.30 3.34
CA SER A 231 8.28 -0.87 3.99
C SER A 231 8.50 -2.02 3.00
N SER A 232 9.39 -2.94 3.31
CA SER A 232 9.56 -4.19 2.56
C SER A 232 8.65 -5.28 3.16
N PRO A 233 8.04 -6.16 2.37
CA PRO A 233 8.17 -6.29 0.91
C PRO A 233 7.19 -5.43 0.11
N ALA A 234 6.61 -4.38 0.70
CA ALA A 234 5.65 -3.50 0.03
C ALA A 234 6.23 -2.66 -1.12
N GLY A 235 7.55 -2.61 -1.29
CA GLY A 235 8.18 -2.07 -2.49
C GLY A 235 8.22 -3.03 -3.68
N ALA A 236 7.79 -4.29 -3.54
CA ALA A 236 7.68 -5.26 -4.65
C ALA A 236 6.84 -4.70 -5.81
N LYS A 237 7.18 -5.07 -7.05
CA LYS A 237 6.52 -4.53 -8.26
C LYS A 237 5.16 -5.18 -8.49
N ASN A 238 5.08 -6.49 -8.23
CA ASN A 238 3.96 -7.33 -8.65
C ASN A 238 2.81 -7.38 -7.62
N VAL A 239 2.92 -6.64 -6.51
CA VAL A 239 1.92 -6.54 -5.45
C VAL A 239 1.07 -5.28 -5.58
N ILE A 240 -0.10 -5.24 -4.93
CA ILE A 240 -0.82 -4.00 -4.64
C ILE A 240 -0.37 -3.51 -3.26
N THR A 241 0.28 -2.37 -3.21
CA THR A 241 0.70 -1.72 -1.97
C THR A 241 -0.34 -0.69 -1.55
N VAL A 242 -0.80 -0.78 -0.31
CA VAL A 242 -1.95 -0.03 0.20
C VAL A 242 -1.52 0.93 1.30
N GLY A 243 -1.71 2.22 1.06
CA GLY A 243 -1.63 3.26 2.09
C GLY A 243 -2.98 3.46 2.79
N ALA A 244 -2.99 4.29 3.83
CA ALA A 244 -4.18 4.56 4.65
C ALA A 244 -4.74 5.94 4.32
N SER A 245 -5.99 5.97 3.86
CA SER A 245 -6.83 7.15 3.94
C SER A 245 -7.52 7.20 5.31
N MET A 246 -8.03 8.37 5.59
CA MET A 246 -9.05 8.56 6.60
C MET A 246 -10.30 7.74 6.24
N SER A 247 -11.02 7.34 7.27
CA SER A 247 -12.42 6.93 7.22
C SER A 247 -13.34 8.14 7.11
N THR A 248 -14.64 7.90 7.17
CA THR A 248 -15.68 8.91 7.43
C THR A 248 -15.48 9.63 8.76
N ALA A 249 -15.85 10.91 8.79
CA ALA A 249 -15.74 11.74 9.99
C ALA A 249 -16.55 11.18 11.18
N ASP A 250 -17.66 10.50 10.88
CA ASP A 250 -18.54 9.89 11.86
C ASP A 250 -17.85 8.75 12.60
N SER A 251 -16.83 8.12 11.99
CA SER A 251 -16.03 7.10 12.65
C SER A 251 -15.14 7.66 13.77
N LEU A 252 -14.95 8.98 13.79
CA LEU A 252 -14.32 9.69 14.88
C LEU A 252 -15.33 10.07 15.95
N PHE A 253 -14.90 10.16 17.20
CA PHE A 253 -15.75 10.71 18.26
C PHE A 253 -16.29 12.08 17.85
N LYS A 254 -17.58 12.32 18.10
CA LYS A 254 -18.27 13.59 17.78
C LYS A 254 -17.51 14.86 18.24
N LYS A 255 -16.76 14.78 19.34
CA LYS A 255 -15.91 15.87 19.86
C LYS A 255 -14.67 16.16 18.99
N PHE A 256 -14.20 15.17 18.25
CA PHE A 256 -13.02 15.21 17.38
C PHE A 256 -13.38 15.16 15.88
N ALA A 257 -14.67 15.07 15.54
CA ALA A 257 -15.14 15.09 14.17
C ALA A 257 -14.76 16.41 13.50
N CYS A 258 -14.06 16.32 12.38
CA CYS A 258 -13.63 17.48 11.62
C CYS A 258 -13.81 17.22 10.12
N PRO A 259 -15.06 17.17 9.63
CA PRO A 259 -15.39 16.61 8.32
C PRO A 259 -14.73 17.34 7.14
N SER A 260 -14.32 18.60 7.32
CA SER A 260 -13.58 19.35 6.30
C SER A 260 -12.15 18.82 6.07
N VAL A 261 -11.59 18.05 7.01
CA VAL A 261 -10.22 17.53 6.99
C VAL A 261 -10.17 16.01 7.21
N PHE A 262 -11.04 15.46 8.04
CA PHE A 262 -11.11 14.05 8.42
C PHE A 262 -12.30 13.44 7.70
N ASN A 263 -12.06 13.06 6.46
CA ASN A 263 -13.03 12.43 5.58
C ASN A 263 -12.27 11.52 4.60
N PRO A 264 -12.95 10.64 3.87
CA PRO A 264 -12.30 9.67 2.98
C PRO A 264 -11.40 10.27 1.89
N LYS A 265 -11.51 11.58 1.61
CA LYS A 265 -10.66 12.32 0.66
C LYS A 265 -9.36 12.85 1.29
N SER A 266 -8.97 12.34 2.45
CA SER A 266 -7.73 12.71 3.12
C SER A 266 -6.85 11.49 3.39
N VAL A 267 -5.56 11.59 3.08
CA VAL A 267 -4.54 10.59 3.44
C VAL A 267 -4.13 10.76 4.91
N ALA A 268 -4.03 9.65 5.66
CA ALA A 268 -3.61 9.65 7.05
C ALA A 268 -2.11 10.01 7.18
N ALA A 269 -1.73 10.71 8.25
CA ALA A 269 -0.37 11.24 8.38
C ALA A 269 0.69 10.15 8.55
N TYR A 270 0.36 9.06 9.25
CA TYR A 270 1.27 7.90 9.37
C TYR A 270 1.39 7.08 8.08
N SER A 271 0.49 7.22 7.10
CA SER A 271 0.52 6.36 5.92
C SER A 271 1.85 6.52 5.19
N SER A 272 2.67 5.46 5.16
CA SER A 272 3.94 5.48 4.43
C SER A 272 3.74 5.94 2.99
N GLN A 273 4.72 6.69 2.50
CA GLN A 273 4.64 7.37 1.22
C GLN A 273 5.93 7.17 0.43
N GLY A 274 5.78 7.15 -0.89
CA GLY A 274 6.88 6.98 -1.81
C GLY A 274 7.76 8.23 -1.95
N PRO A 275 8.55 8.28 -3.04
CA PRO A 275 8.78 7.17 -3.95
C PRO A 275 9.49 6.01 -3.23
N THR A 276 9.55 4.86 -3.88
CA THR A 276 10.54 3.84 -3.51
C THR A 276 11.97 4.35 -3.74
N SER A 277 12.96 3.60 -3.27
CA SER A 277 14.39 3.86 -3.36
C SER A 277 14.81 4.09 -4.82
N ASP A 278 14.27 3.30 -5.75
CA ASP A 278 14.49 3.39 -7.20
C ASP A 278 13.54 4.36 -7.94
N GLY A 279 12.67 5.07 -7.22
CA GLY A 279 11.85 6.14 -7.77
C GLY A 279 10.43 5.76 -8.19
N ARG A 280 10.04 4.48 -8.08
CA ARG A 280 8.68 4.01 -8.42
C ARG A 280 7.63 4.61 -7.50
N MET A 281 6.43 4.77 -8.04
CA MET A 281 5.25 5.21 -7.34
C MET A 281 4.72 4.10 -6.43
N LYS A 282 4.76 4.37 -5.12
CA LYS A 282 4.14 3.56 -4.07
C LYS A 282 3.61 4.52 -2.99
N PRO A 283 2.50 4.19 -2.29
CA PRO A 283 1.64 3.02 -2.50
C PRO A 283 0.98 3.03 -3.89
N ASP A 284 0.43 1.90 -4.34
CA ASP A 284 -0.36 1.89 -5.59
C ASP A 284 -1.70 2.60 -5.38
N VAL A 285 -2.33 2.38 -4.22
CA VAL A 285 -3.63 2.95 -3.84
C VAL A 285 -3.68 3.24 -2.33
N VAL A 286 -4.68 3.99 -1.89
CA VAL A 286 -5.00 4.19 -0.47
C VAL A 286 -6.43 3.73 -0.18
N ALA A 287 -6.70 3.27 1.04
CA ALA A 287 -8.05 2.90 1.48
C ALA A 287 -8.26 3.25 2.95
N PRO A 288 -9.50 3.27 3.47
CA PRO A 288 -9.76 3.59 4.87
C PRO A 288 -8.92 2.74 5.81
N GLY A 289 -8.08 3.39 6.60
CA GLY A 289 -7.21 2.75 7.60
C GLY A 289 -7.23 3.47 8.95
N GLU A 290 -7.96 4.59 9.06
CA GLU A 290 -8.11 5.32 10.31
C GLU A 290 -9.29 4.79 11.13
N ILE A 291 -9.00 4.24 12.31
CA ILE A 291 -9.99 3.82 13.32
C ILE A 291 -11.10 2.95 12.69
N LEU A 292 -10.72 1.73 12.32
CA LEU A 292 -11.67 0.71 11.86
C LEU A 292 -12.00 -0.24 13.01
N TRP A 293 -13.30 -0.48 13.20
CA TRP A 293 -13.80 -1.46 14.16
C TRP A 293 -13.88 -2.83 13.49
N SER A 294 -13.28 -3.84 14.10
CA SER A 294 -13.35 -5.22 13.62
C SER A 294 -13.20 -6.22 14.76
N ALA A 295 -13.17 -7.51 14.42
CA ALA A 295 -13.16 -8.63 15.36
C ALA A 295 -12.05 -8.49 16.41
N LYS A 296 -12.41 -8.62 17.68
CA LYS A 296 -11.49 -8.51 18.81
C LYS A 296 -11.12 -9.89 19.32
N SER A 297 -9.83 -10.27 19.19
CA SER A 297 -9.35 -11.48 19.86
C SER A 297 -9.41 -11.34 21.38
N LYS A 298 -9.57 -12.47 22.08
CA LYS A 298 -9.33 -12.57 23.52
C LYS A 298 -7.84 -12.81 23.78
N ALA A 299 -7.48 -13.04 25.05
CA ALA A 299 -6.14 -13.47 25.43
C ALA A 299 -5.75 -14.72 24.62
N SER A 300 -4.48 -14.82 24.24
CA SER A 300 -4.01 -15.75 23.21
C SER A 300 -4.41 -17.22 23.46
N THR A 301 -4.51 -17.65 24.72
CA THR A 301 -4.89 -19.03 25.09
C THR A 301 -6.38 -19.19 25.46
N SER A 302 -7.18 -18.14 25.33
CA SER A 302 -8.63 -18.22 25.56
C SER A 302 -9.28 -19.06 24.46
N VAL A 303 -10.38 -19.72 24.83
CA VAL A 303 -11.27 -20.44 23.90
C VAL A 303 -12.71 -19.95 24.08
N ASP A 304 -12.89 -18.82 24.78
CA ASP A 304 -14.19 -18.25 25.06
C ASP A 304 -14.79 -17.68 23.79
N LYS A 305 -16.05 -18.02 23.53
CA LYS A 305 -16.80 -17.42 22.42
C LYS A 305 -16.99 -15.92 22.67
N THR A 306 -16.85 -15.13 21.63
CA THR A 306 -17.05 -13.68 21.70
C THR A 306 -17.49 -13.12 20.36
N ALA A 307 -18.20 -12.00 20.39
CA ALA A 307 -18.52 -11.18 19.22
C ALA A 307 -18.06 -9.72 19.42
N GLU A 308 -17.19 -9.48 20.39
CA GLU A 308 -16.70 -8.14 20.71
C GLU A 308 -15.91 -7.56 19.53
N LEU A 309 -16.09 -6.28 19.27
CA LEU A 309 -15.28 -5.55 18.29
C LEU A 309 -14.29 -4.62 19.00
N CYS A 310 -13.19 -4.27 18.33
CA CYS A 310 -12.24 -3.27 18.80
C CYS A 310 -11.78 -2.35 17.66
N PRO A 311 -11.40 -1.09 17.97
CA PRO A 311 -10.85 -0.18 17.00
C PRO A 311 -9.33 -0.34 16.88
N LEU A 312 -8.82 -0.46 15.66
CA LEU A 312 -7.40 -0.32 15.31
C LEU A 312 -7.23 0.64 14.13
N GLN A 313 -6.00 1.10 13.90
CA GLN A 313 -5.67 1.98 12.78
C GLN A 313 -4.28 1.69 12.21
N GLY A 314 -4.14 1.91 10.91
CA GLY A 314 -2.91 1.66 10.19
C GLY A 314 -3.15 1.34 8.71
N THR A 315 -2.06 1.34 7.94
CA THR A 315 -2.05 0.72 6.60
C THR A 315 -2.38 -0.77 6.66
N SER A 316 -2.15 -1.41 7.81
CA SER A 316 -2.62 -2.74 8.15
C SER A 316 -4.13 -2.92 8.08
N GLN A 317 -4.92 -1.91 8.43
CA GLN A 317 -6.39 -1.94 8.36
C GLN A 317 -6.89 -1.59 6.96
N ALA A 318 -6.19 -0.71 6.24
CA ALA A 318 -6.51 -0.38 4.85
C ALA A 318 -6.29 -1.55 3.86
N THR A 319 -5.26 -2.36 4.12
CA THR A 319 -4.87 -3.51 3.29
C THR A 319 -5.98 -4.57 3.12
N PRO A 320 -6.63 -5.08 4.18
CA PRO A 320 -7.74 -6.02 4.05
C PRO A 320 -9.00 -5.40 3.41
N VAL A 321 -9.18 -4.08 3.45
CA VAL A 321 -10.26 -3.41 2.71
C VAL A 321 -10.05 -3.58 1.20
N VAL A 322 -8.85 -3.27 0.71
CA VAL A 322 -8.51 -3.42 -0.71
C VAL A 322 -8.46 -4.90 -1.11
N ALA A 323 -7.98 -5.79 -0.24
CA ALA A 323 -8.00 -7.23 -0.50
C ALA A 323 -9.42 -7.77 -0.62
N GLY A 324 -10.35 -7.33 0.25
CA GLY A 324 -11.76 -7.67 0.14
C GLY A 324 -12.38 -7.16 -1.17
N MET A 325 -12.11 -5.92 -1.57
CA MET A 325 -12.54 -5.41 -2.88
C MET A 325 -11.96 -6.23 -4.04
N ALA A 326 -10.70 -6.64 -3.97
CA ALA A 326 -10.07 -7.51 -4.97
C ALA A 326 -10.76 -8.88 -5.06
N VAL A 327 -11.23 -9.42 -3.93
CA VAL A 327 -12.02 -10.67 -3.88
C VAL A 327 -13.36 -10.50 -4.61
N LEU A 328 -14.06 -9.39 -4.36
CA LEU A 328 -15.32 -9.11 -5.05
C LEU A 328 -15.13 -8.87 -6.56
N LEU A 329 -14.03 -8.22 -6.96
CA LEU A 329 -13.68 -8.07 -8.37
C LEU A 329 -13.29 -9.42 -9.01
N TYR A 330 -12.63 -10.31 -8.27
CA TYR A 330 -12.35 -11.67 -8.75
C TYR A 330 -13.64 -12.45 -8.97
N GLU A 331 -14.58 -12.42 -8.02
CA GLU A 331 -15.91 -13.02 -8.18
C GLU A 331 -16.65 -12.41 -9.37
N TRP A 332 -16.60 -11.08 -9.53
CA TRP A 332 -17.23 -10.35 -10.63
C TRP A 332 -16.73 -10.81 -12.01
N LEU A 333 -15.41 -11.05 -12.15
CA LEU A 333 -14.81 -11.60 -13.37
C LEU A 333 -15.10 -13.10 -13.54
N ARG A 334 -14.93 -13.89 -12.47
CA ARG A 334 -15.09 -15.36 -12.49
C ARG A 334 -16.51 -15.77 -12.85
N ASP A 335 -17.51 -15.08 -12.31
CA ASP A 335 -18.93 -15.43 -12.45
C ASP A 335 -19.66 -14.61 -13.52
N GLY A 336 -18.93 -13.76 -14.25
CA GLY A 336 -19.44 -13.06 -15.43
C GLY A 336 -20.36 -11.86 -15.14
N TRP A 337 -20.41 -11.37 -13.90
CA TRP A 337 -21.19 -10.20 -13.48
C TRP A 337 -20.85 -8.92 -14.26
N TRP A 338 -19.67 -8.86 -14.87
CA TRP A 338 -19.24 -7.74 -15.68
C TRP A 338 -20.12 -7.49 -16.91
N LYS A 339 -20.88 -8.49 -17.35
CA LYS A 339 -21.82 -8.37 -18.45
C LYS A 339 -23.19 -7.93 -17.91
N ALA A 340 -23.53 -6.66 -18.12
CA ALA A 340 -24.81 -6.05 -17.74
C ALA A 340 -25.14 -6.07 -16.22
N GLY A 341 -24.18 -6.40 -15.35
CA GLY A 341 -24.40 -6.40 -13.90
C GLY A 341 -25.24 -7.58 -13.41
N VAL A 342 -25.35 -8.64 -14.20
CA VAL A 342 -26.07 -9.88 -13.86
C VAL A 342 -25.12 -11.06 -13.99
N GLN A 343 -25.28 -12.07 -13.13
CA GLN A 343 -24.48 -13.28 -13.22
C GLN A 343 -24.72 -13.99 -14.55
N ASP A 344 -23.65 -14.23 -15.30
CA ASP A 344 -23.67 -14.96 -16.57
C ASP A 344 -22.44 -15.89 -16.61
N VAL A 345 -22.67 -17.17 -16.31
CA VAL A 345 -21.60 -18.17 -16.23
C VAL A 345 -20.85 -18.35 -17.55
N ASP A 346 -21.50 -18.10 -18.69
CA ASP A 346 -20.88 -18.18 -20.02
C ASP A 346 -19.98 -16.96 -20.29
N ALA A 347 -20.19 -15.86 -19.55
CA ALA A 347 -19.32 -14.70 -19.52
C ALA A 347 -18.25 -14.79 -18.40
N GLY A 348 -18.18 -15.88 -17.66
CA GLY A 348 -17.18 -16.09 -16.61
C GLY A 348 -15.76 -16.27 -17.14
N MET A 349 -14.76 -15.87 -16.34
CA MET A 349 -13.34 -16.11 -16.64
C MET A 349 -12.79 -17.31 -15.86
N LEU A 350 -12.23 -18.29 -16.59
CA LEU A 350 -11.56 -19.46 -15.99
C LEU A 350 -10.15 -19.16 -15.45
N TYR A 351 -9.47 -18.22 -16.09
CA TYR A 351 -8.13 -17.77 -15.72
C TYR A 351 -8.14 -16.25 -15.61
N ILE A 352 -7.77 -15.73 -14.44
CA ILE A 352 -7.76 -14.30 -14.15
C ILE A 352 -6.33 -13.94 -13.71
N PRO A 353 -5.57 -13.20 -14.54
CA PRO A 353 -4.26 -12.71 -14.15
C PRO A 353 -4.36 -11.74 -12.96
N ALA A 354 -3.41 -11.81 -12.03
CA ALA A 354 -3.30 -10.85 -10.93
C ALA A 354 -3.13 -9.41 -11.45
N ALA A 355 -2.42 -9.24 -12.58
CA ALA A 355 -2.28 -7.96 -13.26
C ALA A 355 -3.63 -7.35 -13.68
N LEU A 356 -4.63 -8.16 -14.04
CA LEU A 356 -5.96 -7.68 -14.42
C LEU A 356 -6.72 -7.13 -13.20
N ILE A 357 -6.68 -7.86 -12.07
CA ILE A 357 -7.33 -7.41 -10.83
C ILE A 357 -6.63 -6.14 -10.32
N LYS A 358 -5.29 -6.11 -10.33
CA LYS A 358 -4.52 -4.91 -9.99
C LYS A 358 -4.87 -3.73 -10.91
N ALA A 359 -5.01 -3.97 -12.22
CA ALA A 359 -5.43 -2.94 -13.16
C ALA A 359 -6.84 -2.42 -12.84
N LEU A 360 -7.82 -3.29 -12.54
CA LEU A 360 -9.18 -2.89 -12.18
C LEU A 360 -9.22 -2.07 -10.88
N VAL A 361 -8.53 -2.50 -9.83
CA VAL A 361 -8.43 -1.76 -8.56
C VAL A 361 -7.85 -0.37 -8.79
N ILE A 362 -6.73 -0.26 -9.51
CA ILE A 362 -6.08 1.02 -9.82
C ILE A 362 -6.95 1.87 -10.75
N HIS A 363 -7.55 1.27 -11.77
CA HIS A 363 -8.42 1.96 -12.73
C HIS A 363 -9.66 2.55 -12.06
N SER A 364 -10.16 1.88 -11.02
CA SER A 364 -11.31 2.32 -10.25
C SER A 364 -11.02 3.48 -9.29
N ALA A 365 -9.76 3.86 -9.14
CA ALA A 365 -9.35 4.80 -8.10
C ALA A 365 -9.50 6.27 -8.52
N GLY A 366 -9.84 7.11 -7.55
CA GLY A 366 -9.96 8.56 -7.69
C GLY A 366 -9.03 9.30 -6.74
N GLY A 367 -8.51 10.46 -7.17
CA GLY A 367 -7.61 11.27 -6.36
C GLY A 367 -8.28 11.85 -5.10
N LEU A 368 -7.52 11.86 -4.01
CA LEU A 368 -7.82 12.51 -2.75
C LEU A 368 -7.32 13.96 -2.77
N ASP A 369 -7.92 14.79 -1.91
CA ASP A 369 -7.70 16.23 -1.93
C ASP A 369 -6.46 16.65 -1.14
N ARG A 370 -6.12 15.90 -0.08
CA ARG A 370 -5.13 16.33 0.91
C ARG A 370 -4.51 15.19 1.72
N ARG A 371 -3.38 15.48 2.36
CA ARG A 371 -2.73 14.63 3.37
C ARG A 371 -2.66 15.35 4.71
N LEU A 372 -2.86 14.63 5.81
CA LEU A 372 -2.70 15.16 7.16
C LEU A 372 -1.21 15.39 7.48
N ALA A 373 -0.89 16.52 8.12
CA ALA A 373 0.50 16.88 8.42
C ALA A 373 1.11 16.11 9.62
N SER A 374 0.27 15.58 10.50
CA SER A 374 0.64 14.73 11.65
C SER A 374 -0.62 14.09 12.26
N ASN A 375 -0.47 13.03 13.05
CA ASN A 375 -1.56 12.29 13.73
C ASN A 375 -2.20 13.09 14.88
N LEU A 376 -2.79 14.23 14.55
CA LEU A 376 -3.40 15.15 15.50
C LEU A 376 -4.94 15.03 15.49
N VAL A 377 -5.46 13.79 15.46
CA VAL A 377 -6.91 13.52 15.64
C VAL A 377 -7.48 14.13 16.92
N ASN A 378 -6.61 14.45 17.90
CA ASN A 378 -6.99 14.95 19.22
C ASN A 378 -6.99 16.49 19.33
N LEU A 379 -6.53 17.22 18.30
CA LEU A 379 -6.58 18.69 18.33
C LEU A 379 -7.95 19.22 17.90
N PRO A 380 -8.36 20.43 18.33
CA PRO A 380 -9.52 21.11 17.75
C PRO A 380 -9.34 21.33 16.24
N CYS A 381 -10.43 21.26 15.45
CA CYS A 381 -10.42 21.45 13.99
C CYS A 381 -9.53 22.61 13.51
N ALA A 382 -9.63 23.76 14.16
CA ALA A 382 -8.93 24.99 13.78
C ALA A 382 -7.38 24.88 13.86
N GLN A 383 -6.86 23.91 14.60
CA GLN A 383 -5.42 23.68 14.77
C GLN A 383 -4.88 22.58 13.87
N ARG A 384 -5.74 21.89 13.12
CA ARG A 384 -5.35 20.74 12.29
C ARG A 384 -4.83 21.23 10.95
N ARG A 385 -3.61 20.81 10.60
CA ARG A 385 -2.92 21.16 9.35
C ARG A 385 -3.04 20.01 8.36
N SER A 386 -3.19 20.36 7.08
CA SER A 386 -3.19 19.42 5.96
C SER A 386 -2.49 20.05 4.77
N GLN A 387 -1.95 19.21 3.89
CA GLN A 387 -1.28 19.63 2.66
C GLN A 387 -2.12 19.17 1.45
N PRO A 388 -2.36 20.03 0.45
CA PRO A 388 -3.06 19.61 -0.77
C PRO A 388 -2.23 18.55 -1.51
N LEU A 389 -2.93 17.63 -2.17
CA LEU A 389 -2.30 16.57 -2.97
C LEU A 389 -2.40 16.86 -4.47
N GLN A 390 -1.51 16.21 -5.22
CA GLN A 390 -1.57 16.15 -6.68
C GLN A 390 -2.00 14.75 -7.11
N TYR A 391 -2.77 14.64 -8.18
CA TYR A 391 -3.21 13.35 -8.68
C TYR A 391 -2.52 12.97 -10.00
N PRO A 392 -1.95 11.75 -10.09
CA PRO A 392 -1.50 10.89 -9.00
C PRO A 392 -0.26 11.47 -8.30
N ASP A 393 0.08 10.99 -7.11
CA ASP A 393 1.33 11.35 -6.43
C ASP A 393 1.84 10.26 -5.46
N MET A 394 2.99 10.51 -4.83
CA MET A 394 3.67 9.56 -3.94
C MET A 394 3.00 9.36 -2.57
N ASN A 395 2.03 10.19 -2.20
CA ASN A 395 1.29 10.10 -0.94
C ASN A 395 0.08 9.16 -1.07
N GLN A 396 -0.53 9.14 -2.24
CA GLN A 396 -1.81 8.47 -2.49
C GLN A 396 -1.77 7.42 -3.61
N GLY A 397 -0.67 7.33 -4.36
CA GLY A 397 -0.60 6.52 -5.57
C GLY A 397 -1.62 7.00 -6.60
N TYR A 398 -2.40 6.06 -7.11
CA TYR A 398 -3.55 6.30 -7.99
C TYR A 398 -4.85 6.59 -7.24
N GLY A 399 -4.79 6.81 -5.92
CA GLY A 399 -5.89 7.32 -5.11
C GLY A 399 -6.70 6.24 -4.38
N LEU A 400 -7.95 6.55 -4.09
CA LEU A 400 -8.90 5.69 -3.37
C LEU A 400 -9.74 4.88 -4.37
N PRO A 401 -9.65 3.54 -4.39
CA PRO A 401 -10.47 2.66 -5.22
C PRO A 401 -11.95 2.82 -4.93
N ASN A 402 -12.78 2.78 -5.97
CA ASN A 402 -14.23 2.73 -5.85
C ASN A 402 -14.82 1.77 -6.89
N MET A 403 -15.32 0.62 -6.43
CA MET A 403 -15.81 -0.45 -7.29
C MET A 403 -16.93 -0.01 -8.24
N THR A 404 -17.78 0.96 -7.84
CA THR A 404 -18.87 1.47 -8.70
C THR A 404 -18.39 2.13 -9.99
N SER A 405 -17.14 2.57 -10.04
CA SER A 405 -16.56 3.15 -11.26
C SER A 405 -16.24 2.11 -12.32
N VAL A 406 -16.15 0.82 -11.95
CA VAL A 406 -15.83 -0.28 -12.86
C VAL A 406 -16.92 -1.35 -12.96
N ALA A 407 -17.68 -1.57 -11.89
CA ALA A 407 -18.76 -2.55 -11.83
C ALA A 407 -20.10 -1.83 -11.65
N SER A 408 -21.03 -2.05 -12.58
CA SER A 408 -22.42 -1.60 -12.50
C SER A 408 -23.34 -2.79 -12.27
N PHE A 409 -24.38 -2.61 -11.46
CA PHE A 409 -25.41 -3.61 -11.17
C PHE A 409 -26.78 -3.00 -11.46
N GLY A 410 -27.39 -3.36 -12.60
CA GLY A 410 -28.75 -2.92 -12.96
C GLY A 410 -28.90 -1.56 -13.65
N VAL A 411 -27.81 -0.92 -14.09
CA VAL A 411 -27.85 0.32 -14.89
C VAL A 411 -26.90 0.19 -16.10
N GLU A 412 -27.35 0.60 -17.29
CA GLU A 412 -26.47 0.92 -18.44
C GLU A 412 -25.53 2.06 -18.03
N GLY A 413 -24.38 1.75 -17.41
CA GLY A 413 -23.67 2.73 -16.60
C GLY A 413 -22.18 2.89 -16.85
N SER A 414 -21.42 1.79 -16.99
CA SER A 414 -19.99 1.87 -17.26
C SER A 414 -19.58 0.75 -18.20
N GLN A 415 -19.27 1.10 -19.44
CA GLN A 415 -18.53 0.22 -20.34
C GLN A 415 -17.06 0.27 -19.92
N VAL A 416 -16.66 -0.72 -19.13
CA VAL A 416 -15.25 -1.03 -18.92
C VAL A 416 -14.87 -2.13 -19.89
N ASP A 417 -13.96 -1.80 -20.81
CA ASP A 417 -13.29 -2.80 -21.64
C ASP A 417 -12.02 -3.26 -20.93
N PHE A 418 -11.78 -4.56 -20.92
CA PHE A 418 -10.58 -5.11 -20.29
C PHE A 418 -10.00 -6.28 -21.10
N TRP A 419 -8.69 -6.48 -20.94
CA TRP A 419 -7.92 -7.56 -21.57
C TRP A 419 -6.97 -8.21 -20.56
N PRO A 420 -6.86 -9.55 -20.52
CA PRO A 420 -7.68 -10.52 -21.26
C PRO A 420 -9.15 -10.50 -20.82
N ASN A 421 -10.04 -11.08 -21.63
CA ASN A 421 -11.45 -11.27 -21.32
C ASN A 421 -11.95 -12.60 -21.92
N PRO A 422 -13.18 -13.06 -21.65
CA PRO A 422 -13.65 -14.36 -22.17
C PRO A 422 -13.59 -14.50 -23.70
N ASN A 423 -13.74 -13.42 -24.47
CA ASN A 423 -13.62 -13.43 -25.93
C ASN A 423 -12.16 -13.44 -26.40
N ARG A 424 -11.22 -13.02 -25.54
CA ARG A 424 -9.77 -12.96 -25.78
C ARG A 424 -9.06 -13.44 -24.51
N PRO A 425 -9.11 -14.75 -24.21
CA PRO A 425 -8.73 -15.28 -22.89
C PRO A 425 -7.21 -15.28 -22.66
N ILE A 426 -6.43 -15.22 -23.74
CA ILE A 426 -4.96 -15.14 -23.66
C ILE A 426 -4.57 -13.69 -23.34
N PRO A 427 -3.80 -13.45 -22.26
CA PRO A 427 -3.26 -12.13 -21.99
C PRO A 427 -2.52 -11.57 -23.20
N PRO A 428 -2.80 -10.34 -23.65
CA PRO A 428 -2.02 -9.71 -24.70
C PRO A 428 -0.57 -9.54 -24.24
N ALA A 429 0.37 -9.58 -25.18
CA ALA A 429 1.80 -9.47 -24.88
C ALA A 429 2.53 -8.68 -25.97
N VAL A 430 3.61 -7.99 -25.58
CA VAL A 430 4.48 -7.25 -26.51
C VAL A 430 5.94 -7.62 -26.28
N GLY A 431 6.68 -7.82 -27.38
CA GLY A 431 8.13 -7.98 -27.35
C GLY A 431 8.87 -6.66 -27.46
N HIS A 432 10.21 -6.72 -27.48
CA HIS A 432 11.06 -5.53 -27.67
C HIS A 432 10.69 -4.79 -28.97
N LYS A 433 10.39 -3.50 -28.86
CA LYS A 433 9.83 -2.61 -29.89
C LYS A 433 8.52 -3.07 -30.55
N GLY A 434 7.90 -4.12 -30.02
CA GLY A 434 6.56 -4.55 -30.43
C GLY A 434 5.50 -3.54 -29.98
N LYS A 435 4.39 -3.47 -30.70
CA LYS A 435 3.30 -2.52 -30.44
C LYS A 435 1.94 -3.19 -30.69
N THR A 436 1.03 -3.04 -29.73
CA THR A 436 -0.39 -3.42 -29.84
C THR A 436 -1.26 -2.17 -29.72
N SER A 437 -2.34 -2.07 -30.49
CA SER A 437 -3.23 -0.90 -30.49
C SER A 437 -4.69 -1.28 -30.30
N TYR A 438 -5.43 -0.43 -29.59
CA TYR A 438 -6.85 -0.56 -29.29
C TYR A 438 -7.56 0.73 -29.68
N SER A 439 -8.67 0.61 -30.40
CA SER A 439 -9.39 1.76 -30.96
C SER A 439 -10.62 2.08 -30.12
N PHE A 440 -10.79 3.36 -29.79
CA PHE A 440 -11.96 3.86 -29.05
C PHE A 440 -12.50 5.12 -29.71
N THR A 441 -13.78 5.41 -29.49
CA THR A 441 -14.44 6.63 -29.99
C THR A 441 -14.91 7.45 -28.82
N LEU A 442 -14.29 8.61 -28.62
CA LEU A 442 -14.58 9.51 -27.51
C LEU A 442 -15.72 10.46 -27.88
N GLN A 443 -16.82 10.41 -27.14
CA GLN A 443 -17.96 11.30 -27.33
C GLN A 443 -17.71 12.67 -26.69
N PRO A 444 -18.48 13.71 -27.06
CA PRO A 444 -18.43 15.00 -26.38
C PRO A 444 -18.65 14.86 -24.88
N HIS A 445 -17.83 15.56 -24.10
CA HIS A 445 -17.83 15.53 -22.61
C HIS A 445 -17.30 14.25 -21.96
N ASP A 446 -16.94 13.22 -22.72
CA ASP A 446 -16.31 12.04 -22.14
C ASP A 446 -14.93 12.35 -21.55
N THR A 447 -14.61 11.64 -20.48
CA THR A 447 -13.24 11.45 -20.02
C THR A 447 -12.82 10.01 -20.31
N PHE A 448 -11.79 9.84 -21.15
CA PHE A 448 -11.22 8.53 -21.39
C PHE A 448 -10.15 8.20 -20.36
N ARG A 449 -10.13 6.96 -19.88
CA ARG A 449 -9.06 6.43 -19.05
C ARG A 449 -8.61 5.07 -19.58
N ALA A 450 -7.30 4.82 -19.54
CA ALA A 450 -6.76 3.47 -19.71
C ALA A 450 -5.64 3.21 -18.70
N THR A 451 -5.60 1.99 -18.19
CA THR A 451 -4.64 1.51 -17.17
C THR A 451 -4.00 0.22 -17.64
N LEU A 452 -2.67 0.26 -17.79
CA LEU A 452 -1.81 -0.84 -18.15
C LEU A 452 -1.10 -1.36 -16.89
N VAL A 453 -1.11 -2.68 -16.70
CA VAL A 453 -0.38 -3.35 -15.61
C VAL A 453 0.26 -4.63 -16.14
N TRP A 454 1.48 -4.93 -15.69
CA TRP A 454 2.12 -6.22 -15.96
C TRP A 454 2.84 -6.77 -14.73
N THR A 455 2.89 -8.10 -14.66
CA THR A 455 3.73 -8.84 -13.72
C THR A 455 5.15 -8.89 -14.29
N ASP A 456 6.03 -8.06 -13.75
CA ASP A 456 7.40 -7.86 -14.21
C ASP A 456 8.34 -8.95 -13.63
N PRO A 457 9.37 -9.43 -14.34
CA PRO A 457 10.39 -10.30 -13.75
C PRO A 457 11.01 -9.67 -12.50
N PRO A 458 11.55 -10.45 -11.54
CA PRO A 458 12.11 -9.87 -10.32
C PRO A 458 13.24 -8.89 -10.62
N GLY A 459 13.30 -7.81 -9.83
CA GLY A 459 14.36 -6.83 -9.92
C GLY A 459 15.71 -7.41 -9.50
N ASN A 460 16.79 -6.67 -9.77
CA ASN A 460 18.13 -7.01 -9.33
C ASN A 460 18.55 -6.10 -8.17
N LEU A 461 18.87 -6.67 -7.01
CA LEU A 461 19.28 -5.92 -5.80
C LEU A 461 20.57 -5.08 -5.99
N LEU A 462 21.36 -5.36 -7.04
CA LEU A 462 22.54 -4.58 -7.41
C LEU A 462 22.25 -3.48 -8.45
N ALA A 463 21.04 -3.43 -8.99
CA ALA A 463 20.64 -2.44 -9.99
C ALA A 463 20.13 -1.15 -9.32
N THR A 464 20.17 -0.05 -10.07
CA THR A 464 19.61 1.24 -9.65
C THR A 464 18.11 1.37 -9.96
N ARG A 465 17.55 0.43 -10.71
CA ARG A 465 16.13 0.32 -11.08
C ARG A 465 15.68 -1.12 -10.92
N MET A 466 14.50 -1.30 -10.34
CA MET A 466 13.94 -2.64 -10.19
C MET A 466 13.21 -3.10 -11.44
N LEU A 467 12.62 -2.19 -12.23
CA LEU A 467 11.94 -2.53 -13.49
C LEU A 467 12.85 -3.31 -14.45
N GLN A 468 12.36 -4.43 -14.97
CA GLN A 468 13.10 -5.28 -15.92
C GLN A 468 12.56 -5.13 -17.35
N ASN A 469 11.23 -5.22 -17.51
CA ASN A 469 10.55 -5.00 -18.77
C ASN A 469 9.83 -3.65 -18.75
N ASP A 470 10.17 -2.81 -19.71
CA ASP A 470 9.65 -1.45 -19.89
C ASP A 470 8.58 -1.44 -20.98
N LEU A 471 7.32 -1.25 -20.57
CA LEU A 471 6.16 -1.12 -21.45
C LEU A 471 5.61 0.30 -21.38
N ASP A 472 5.40 0.92 -22.54
CA ASP A 472 4.84 2.26 -22.66
C ASP A 472 3.37 2.21 -23.09
N LEU A 473 2.51 2.89 -22.34
CA LEU A 473 1.14 3.25 -22.63
C LEU A 473 1.07 4.67 -23.20
N SER A 474 0.40 4.82 -24.33
CA SER A 474 0.13 6.14 -24.90
C SER A 474 -1.18 6.18 -25.65
N ILE A 475 -1.73 7.37 -25.83
CA ILE A 475 -2.88 7.61 -26.72
C ILE A 475 -2.43 8.46 -27.89
N THR A 476 -2.83 8.10 -29.10
CA THR A 476 -2.78 8.98 -30.27
C THR A 476 -4.18 9.24 -30.81
N VAL A 477 -4.33 10.36 -31.51
CA VAL A 477 -5.57 10.70 -32.21
C VAL A 477 -5.48 10.20 -33.65
N ALA A 478 -6.52 9.51 -34.15
CA ALA A 478 -6.49 8.85 -35.45
C ALA A 478 -6.26 9.82 -36.64
N ASP A 479 -6.88 11.00 -36.62
CA ASP A 479 -6.72 12.06 -37.62
C ASP A 479 -5.52 13.00 -37.34
N ALA A 480 -4.84 12.82 -36.20
CA ALA A 480 -3.69 13.63 -35.79
C ALA A 480 -2.69 12.82 -34.93
N PRO A 481 -1.96 11.86 -35.52
CA PRO A 481 -1.11 10.92 -34.77
C PRO A 481 0.08 11.58 -34.04
N HIS A 482 0.39 12.84 -34.37
CA HIS A 482 1.38 13.65 -33.66
C HIS A 482 0.88 14.16 -32.30
N VAL A 483 -0.43 14.11 -32.04
CA VAL A 483 -1.01 14.42 -30.73
C VAL A 483 -0.92 13.16 -29.87
N VAL A 484 0.06 13.14 -28.98
CA VAL A 484 0.31 12.03 -28.06
C VAL A 484 -0.07 12.41 -26.63
N VAL A 485 -0.74 11.50 -25.93
CA VAL A 485 -0.97 11.57 -24.48
C VAL A 485 -0.15 10.48 -23.81
N HIS A 486 0.63 10.87 -22.81
CA HIS A 486 1.48 9.99 -22.03
C HIS A 486 0.91 9.72 -20.63
N PRO A 487 1.50 8.79 -19.85
CA PRO A 487 1.00 8.45 -18.52
C PRO A 487 1.02 9.61 -17.52
N LEU A 488 0.10 9.54 -16.55
CA LEU A 488 -0.10 10.56 -15.53
C LEU A 488 1.09 10.71 -14.55
N THR A 489 1.90 9.66 -14.38
CA THR A 489 3.08 9.62 -13.50
C THR A 489 4.12 10.69 -13.82
N HIS A 490 4.11 11.24 -15.05
CA HIS A 490 4.93 12.36 -15.49
C HIS A 490 4.10 13.55 -15.99
N ASN A 491 2.95 13.81 -15.36
CA ASN A 491 2.00 14.86 -15.76
C ASN A 491 1.56 14.75 -17.24
N GLY A 492 1.58 13.54 -17.81
CA GLY A 492 1.23 13.30 -19.21
C GLY A 492 2.21 13.86 -20.24
N LEU A 493 3.45 14.17 -19.84
CA LEU A 493 4.44 14.82 -20.71
C LEU A 493 5.39 13.86 -21.41
N ARG A 494 5.65 12.68 -20.83
CA ARG A 494 6.61 11.70 -21.36
C ARG A 494 6.25 10.28 -20.92
N PRO A 495 6.74 9.24 -21.61
CA PRO A 495 6.60 7.85 -21.18
C PRO A 495 7.14 7.61 -19.75
N ASP A 496 6.61 6.60 -19.06
CA ASP A 496 7.21 6.09 -17.84
C ASP A 496 8.39 5.16 -18.20
N SER A 497 9.31 4.93 -17.26
CA SER A 497 10.38 3.91 -17.42
C SER A 497 10.82 3.35 -16.07
N LEU A 498 9.94 3.46 -15.08
CA LEU A 498 10.15 3.07 -13.69
C LEU A 498 9.02 2.14 -13.23
N ASN A 499 7.77 2.47 -13.54
CA ASN A 499 6.61 1.79 -13.00
C ASN A 499 6.15 0.64 -13.91
N ASN A 500 5.78 -0.50 -13.31
CA ASN A 500 5.06 -1.59 -14.01
C ASN A 500 3.54 -1.39 -14.04
N VAL A 501 3.14 -0.13 -13.86
CA VAL A 501 1.77 0.37 -13.93
C VAL A 501 1.84 1.70 -14.65
N GLU A 502 1.03 1.84 -15.70
CA GLU A 502 0.85 3.11 -16.37
C GLU A 502 -0.63 3.43 -16.51
N MET A 503 -1.00 4.69 -16.29
CA MET A 503 -2.37 5.16 -16.50
C MET A 503 -2.34 6.43 -17.35
N VAL A 504 -3.17 6.46 -18.38
CA VAL A 504 -3.46 7.65 -19.18
C VAL A 504 -4.89 8.08 -18.90
N GLN A 505 -5.11 9.40 -18.83
CA GLN A 505 -6.43 9.99 -18.74
C GLN A 505 -6.50 11.25 -19.60
N VAL A 506 -7.56 11.39 -20.38
CA VAL A 506 -7.75 12.56 -21.24
C VAL A 506 -9.22 12.85 -21.46
N THR A 507 -9.60 14.12 -21.41
CA THR A 507 -10.96 14.55 -21.74
C THR A 507 -11.10 14.88 -23.22
N HIS A 508 -12.30 14.71 -23.77
CA HIS A 508 -12.62 15.13 -25.14
C HIS A 508 -12.24 16.58 -25.38
N ALA A 509 -12.61 17.47 -24.45
CA ALA A 509 -12.27 18.88 -24.49
C ALA A 509 -10.75 19.15 -24.46
N ALA A 510 -9.96 18.34 -23.73
CA ALA A 510 -8.51 18.45 -23.72
C ALA A 510 -7.90 18.06 -25.06
N LEU A 511 -8.41 17.01 -25.72
CA LEU A 511 -7.95 16.63 -27.06
C LEU A 511 -8.32 17.67 -28.11
N LEU A 512 -9.55 18.20 -28.10
CA LEU A 512 -9.96 19.26 -29.03
C LEU A 512 -9.07 20.50 -28.97
N ARG A 513 -8.64 20.91 -27.77
CA ARG A 513 -7.69 22.04 -27.61
C ARG A 513 -6.34 21.76 -28.26
N ARG A 514 -5.91 20.49 -28.35
CA ARG A 514 -4.68 20.10 -29.05
C ARG A 514 -4.91 20.01 -30.56
N LEU A 515 -6.11 19.63 -31.00
CA LEU A 515 -6.54 19.58 -32.39
C LEU A 515 -6.97 20.96 -32.91
N ARG A 516 -6.06 21.93 -32.98
CA ARG A 516 -6.33 23.37 -33.29
C ARG A 516 -7.38 23.65 -34.39
N HIS A 517 -7.47 22.81 -35.42
CA HIS A 517 -8.45 22.94 -36.52
C HIS A 517 -9.90 22.56 -36.15
N ARG A 518 -10.10 21.85 -35.03
CA ARG A 518 -11.39 21.41 -34.50
C ARG A 518 -11.73 22.11 -33.17
N ALA A 519 -11.07 23.21 -32.84
CA ALA A 519 -11.34 23.96 -31.61
C ALA A 519 -12.81 24.44 -31.59
N GLY A 520 -13.60 23.95 -30.64
CA GLY A 520 -15.04 24.26 -30.52
C GLY A 520 -16.00 23.29 -31.23
N SER A 521 -15.49 22.23 -31.89
CA SER A 521 -16.31 21.14 -32.43
C SER A 521 -16.90 20.29 -31.30
N SER A 522 -18.08 19.72 -31.53
CA SER A 522 -18.70 18.69 -30.67
C SER A 522 -18.70 17.32 -31.36
N ASP A 523 -17.77 17.09 -32.29
CA ASP A 523 -17.71 15.83 -33.02
C ASP A 523 -16.94 14.78 -32.21
N PRO A 524 -17.31 13.49 -32.32
CA PRO A 524 -16.55 12.42 -31.71
C PRO A 524 -15.09 12.39 -32.19
N ILE A 525 -14.19 11.90 -31.32
CA ILE A 525 -12.76 11.75 -31.63
C ILE A 525 -12.39 10.27 -31.55
N THR A 526 -11.93 9.70 -32.65
CA THR A 526 -11.34 8.35 -32.63
C THR A 526 -9.92 8.41 -32.10
N ILE A 527 -9.66 7.66 -31.05
CA ILE A 527 -8.35 7.54 -30.41
C ILE A 527 -7.81 6.12 -30.54
N GLN A 528 -6.48 6.00 -30.54
CA GLN A 528 -5.76 4.74 -30.50
C GLN A 528 -4.95 4.68 -29.20
N VAL A 529 -5.27 3.71 -28.35
CA VAL A 529 -4.46 3.37 -27.18
C VAL A 529 -3.38 2.39 -27.63
N HIS A 530 -2.14 2.69 -27.33
CA HIS A 530 -0.98 1.90 -27.71
C HIS A 530 -0.28 1.35 -26.49
N VAL A 531 0.04 0.05 -26.53
CA VAL A 531 0.97 -0.60 -25.61
C VAL A 531 2.20 -0.99 -26.40
N THR A 532 3.37 -0.49 -26.01
CA THR A 532 4.63 -0.69 -26.73
C THR A 532 5.68 -1.31 -25.80
N GLY A 533 6.38 -2.35 -26.23
CA GLY A 533 7.52 -2.88 -25.50
C GLY A 533 8.76 -2.01 -25.69
N ALA A 534 8.87 -0.90 -24.98
CA ALA A 534 9.98 0.04 -25.10
C ALA A 534 11.34 -0.65 -24.93
N SER A 535 11.43 -1.50 -23.91
CA SER A 535 12.57 -2.39 -23.64
C SER A 535 12.09 -3.65 -22.92
N VAL A 536 11.91 -4.76 -23.66
CA VAL A 536 11.57 -6.07 -23.09
C VAL A 536 12.76 -7.03 -23.26
N LEU A 537 13.04 -7.83 -22.24
CA LEU A 537 14.10 -8.85 -22.27
C LEU A 537 13.92 -9.79 -23.47
N LEU A 538 15.04 -10.13 -24.14
CA LEU A 538 15.02 -10.85 -25.42
C LEU A 538 14.49 -12.30 -25.37
N HIS A 539 14.25 -12.85 -24.17
CA HIS A 539 13.81 -14.23 -23.99
C HIS A 539 12.28 -14.44 -24.04
N GLY A 540 11.49 -13.39 -24.26
CA GLY A 540 10.05 -13.54 -24.52
C GLY A 540 9.29 -12.22 -24.55
N PRO A 541 8.09 -12.17 -25.15
CA PRO A 541 7.21 -11.02 -25.00
C PRO A 541 6.71 -10.93 -23.55
N GLN A 542 6.49 -9.70 -23.05
CA GLN A 542 5.91 -9.46 -21.73
C GLN A 542 4.38 -9.44 -21.83
N PRO A 543 3.66 -10.37 -21.18
CA PRO A 543 2.21 -10.31 -21.06
C PRO A 543 1.78 -9.14 -20.18
N TYR A 544 0.61 -8.57 -20.45
CA TYR A 544 0.05 -7.47 -19.68
C TYR A 544 -1.47 -7.56 -19.59
N SER A 545 -2.05 -6.75 -18.70
CA SER A 545 -3.47 -6.48 -18.63
C SER A 545 -3.74 -5.01 -18.91
N LEU A 546 -4.84 -4.74 -19.63
CA LEU A 546 -5.27 -3.40 -19.98
C LEU A 546 -6.74 -3.24 -19.57
N VAL A 547 -7.06 -2.14 -18.90
CA VAL A 547 -8.43 -1.74 -18.57
C VAL A 547 -8.67 -0.36 -19.14
N ALA A 548 -9.77 -0.16 -19.86
CA ALA A 548 -10.15 1.10 -20.48
C ALA A 548 -11.61 1.41 -20.22
N SER A 549 -11.94 2.69 -20.03
CA SER A 549 -13.33 3.12 -19.83
C SER A 549 -13.57 4.55 -20.30
N HIS A 550 -14.85 4.81 -20.57
CA HIS A 550 -15.41 6.14 -20.72
C HIS A 550 -16.00 6.56 -19.37
N LEU A 551 -15.31 7.43 -18.66
CA LEU A 551 -15.82 8.02 -17.43
C LEU A 551 -16.80 9.13 -17.83
N GLN A 552 -18.09 8.95 -17.49
CA GLN A 552 -19.00 10.08 -17.37
C GLN A 552 -18.47 11.00 -16.27
N PRO A 553 -18.62 12.33 -16.39
CA PRO A 553 -18.07 13.26 -15.42
C PRO A 553 -18.66 12.98 -14.03
N MET A 554 -17.92 12.25 -13.20
CA MET A 554 -18.07 12.34 -11.75
C MET A 554 -17.84 13.81 -11.39
N HIS A 555 -18.75 14.37 -10.60
CA HIS A 555 -18.75 15.78 -10.15
C HIS A 555 -17.32 16.34 -10.02
N PRO A 556 -17.07 17.56 -10.54
CA PRO A 556 -15.72 18.06 -10.75
C PRO A 556 -14.94 18.07 -9.43
N ALA A 557 -14.02 17.11 -9.28
CA ALA A 557 -12.78 17.40 -8.59
C ALA A 557 -12.16 18.55 -9.40
N ASN A 558 -11.93 19.69 -8.75
CA ASN A 558 -11.40 20.88 -9.39
C ASN A 558 -10.15 20.55 -10.22
N GLU A 559 -10.33 20.33 -11.53
CA GLU A 559 -9.26 20.40 -12.51
C GLU A 559 -8.83 21.86 -12.56
N ARG A 560 -7.92 22.24 -11.66
CA ARG A 560 -7.20 23.50 -11.86
C ARG A 560 -6.35 23.31 -13.11
N PRO A 561 -6.39 24.24 -14.07
CA PRO A 561 -5.54 24.15 -15.25
C PRO A 561 -4.08 24.07 -14.82
N VAL A 562 -3.37 23.07 -15.36
CA VAL A 562 -1.92 22.93 -15.23
C VAL A 562 -1.29 24.19 -15.81
N GLN A 563 -0.90 25.11 -14.92
CA GLN A 563 -0.05 26.24 -15.30
C GLN A 563 1.36 25.69 -15.56
N PRO A 564 2.05 26.15 -16.62
CA PRO A 564 3.44 25.76 -16.84
C PRO A 564 4.30 26.26 -15.67
N ILE A 565 4.81 25.33 -14.87
CA ILE A 565 5.78 25.64 -13.82
C ILE A 565 7.14 25.82 -14.47
N THR A 566 7.61 27.06 -14.53
CA THR A 566 9.01 27.40 -14.75
C THR A 566 9.79 27.04 -13.48
N TRP A 567 10.69 26.05 -13.56
CA TRP A 567 11.53 25.58 -12.46
C TRP A 567 12.65 26.55 -12.03
N LEU A 568 12.40 27.87 -12.00
CA LEU A 568 13.45 28.86 -11.69
C LEU A 568 13.07 30.00 -10.73
N ALA A 569 11.92 29.96 -10.05
CA ALA A 569 11.59 31.05 -9.11
C ALA A 569 10.70 30.67 -7.93
N THR A 570 11.05 29.64 -7.16
CA THR A 570 10.53 29.43 -5.79
C THR A 570 11.57 28.73 -4.88
N ALA A 571 12.81 29.21 -4.92
CA ALA A 571 13.59 29.32 -3.69
C ALA A 571 13.38 30.76 -3.20
N PHE A 572 13.23 30.96 -1.89
CA PHE A 572 12.96 32.26 -1.22
C PHE A 572 11.50 32.71 -1.13
N ALA A 573 10.66 31.94 -0.43
CA ALA A 573 9.52 32.50 0.31
C ALA A 573 9.04 31.56 1.42
N SER A 574 9.86 31.37 2.45
CA SER A 574 9.38 30.92 3.78
C SER A 574 10.27 31.55 4.86
N THR A 575 10.05 32.84 5.10
CA THR A 575 10.58 33.54 6.26
C THR A 575 9.80 33.09 7.49
N ASP A 576 10.31 32.09 8.20
CA ASP A 576 10.12 31.93 9.66
C ASP A 576 11.00 30.82 10.29
N TYR A 577 11.77 30.07 9.50
CA TYR A 577 12.79 29.13 10.01
C TYR A 577 14.24 29.61 9.92
N ALA A 578 14.48 30.81 9.35
CA ALA A 578 15.84 31.35 9.15
C ALA A 578 16.43 32.02 10.40
N TRP A 579 15.61 32.42 11.38
CA TRP A 579 16.08 33.15 12.57
C TRP A 579 16.74 32.26 13.63
N SER A 580 16.37 30.98 13.72
CA SER A 580 16.89 30.08 14.75
C SER A 580 18.33 29.64 14.49
N TRP A 581 18.71 29.43 13.22
CA TRP A 581 20.05 28.97 12.85
C TRP A 581 21.09 30.09 12.84
N ILE A 582 20.69 31.32 12.52
CA ILE A 582 21.58 32.50 12.55
C ILE A 582 21.98 32.85 13.98
N VAL A 583 21.07 32.70 14.96
CA VAL A 583 21.37 32.92 16.38
C VAL A 583 22.29 31.82 16.92
N VAL A 584 22.08 30.55 16.55
CA VAL A 584 22.94 29.43 16.98
C VAL A 584 24.33 29.50 16.36
N LEU A 585 24.46 29.81 15.06
CA LEU A 585 25.76 30.04 14.42
C LEU A 585 26.47 31.28 15.00
N GLY A 586 25.72 32.35 15.29
CA GLY A 586 26.26 33.54 15.95
C GLY A 586 26.84 33.24 17.33
N CYS A 587 26.15 32.45 18.16
CA CYS A 587 26.63 32.03 19.47
C CYS A 587 27.88 31.12 19.39
N VAL A 588 27.95 30.22 18.41
CA VAL A 588 29.11 29.35 18.19
C VAL A 588 30.33 30.15 17.71
N VAL A 589 30.15 31.09 16.78
CA VAL A 589 31.24 31.96 16.28
C VAL A 589 31.78 32.87 17.39
N VAL A 590 30.90 33.46 18.21
CA VAL A 590 31.31 34.27 19.37
C VAL A 590 32.03 33.41 20.42
N GLY A 591 31.56 32.19 20.68
CA GLY A 591 32.23 31.23 21.57
C GLY A 591 33.64 30.85 21.08
N CYS A 592 33.80 30.59 19.78
CA CYS A 592 35.10 30.29 19.17
C CYS A 592 36.05 31.50 19.19
N LEU A 593 35.55 32.72 19.00
CA LEU A 593 36.36 33.94 19.07
C LEU A 593 36.82 34.25 20.51
N VAL A 594 35.98 34.01 21.52
CA VAL A 594 36.35 34.15 22.94
C VAL A 594 37.38 33.09 23.36
N ALA A 595 37.25 31.85 22.88
CA ALA A 595 38.23 30.79 23.10
C ALA A 595 39.58 31.09 22.42
N ALA A 596 39.56 31.58 21.17
CA ALA A 596 40.76 32.00 20.45
C ALA A 596 41.45 33.21 21.11
N ALA A 597 40.69 34.16 21.68
CA ALA A 597 41.22 35.27 22.45
C ALA A 597 41.86 34.83 23.78
N LYS A 598 41.28 33.84 24.48
CA LYS A 598 41.88 33.22 25.69
C LYS A 598 43.18 32.48 25.37
N VAL A 599 43.24 31.74 24.26
CA VAL A 599 44.45 31.02 23.80
C VAL A 599 45.54 32.01 23.33
N ARG A 600 45.18 33.12 22.67
CA ARG A 600 46.12 34.21 22.34
C ARG A 600 46.66 34.94 23.58
N LYS A 601 45.86 35.10 24.64
CA LYS A 601 46.30 35.70 25.91
C LYS A 601 47.25 34.79 26.68
N GLN A 602 47.06 33.46 26.64
CA GLN A 602 47.99 32.49 27.25
C GLN A 602 49.30 32.31 26.47
N ARG A 603 49.32 32.52 25.14
CA ARG A 603 50.57 32.44 24.33
C ARG A 603 51.47 33.68 24.42
N ARG A 604 51.01 34.79 25.01
CA ARG A 604 51.82 36.01 25.21
C ARG A 604 52.74 36.00 26.44
N SER A 605 52.71 34.96 27.29
CA SER A 605 53.46 34.95 28.56
C SER A 605 54.66 33.99 28.67
N ARG A 606 55.13 33.34 27.59
CA ARG A 606 56.35 32.50 27.67
C ARG A 606 57.27 32.68 26.46
N ARG A 607 58.37 33.43 26.65
CA ARG A 607 59.55 33.45 25.76
C ARG A 607 60.38 32.17 25.97
N PRO A 608 60.86 31.48 24.92
CA PRO A 608 61.86 30.42 25.08
C PRO A 608 63.28 31.00 25.17
N ARG A 609 64.09 30.50 26.12
CA ARG A 609 65.55 30.72 26.19
C ARG A 609 66.26 29.54 25.54
N VAL A 610 67.18 29.84 24.63
CA VAL A 610 68.14 28.90 23.99
C VAL A 610 69.33 28.72 24.92
N ILE A 611 69.79 27.47 25.12
CA ILE A 611 71.16 27.16 25.54
C ILE A 611 71.62 25.93 24.74
N ILE A 612 72.72 26.08 23.99
CA ILE A 612 73.51 25.02 23.36
C ILE A 612 74.81 24.88 24.16
N LYS A 613 75.24 23.64 24.44
CA LYS A 613 76.64 23.35 24.79
C LYS A 613 76.99 21.92 24.35
N LEU A 614 78.15 21.76 23.68
CA LEU A 614 78.71 20.53 23.12
C LEU A 614 79.98 20.07 23.88
N ARG A 615 80.28 18.76 23.75
CA ARG A 615 81.46 17.91 24.11
C ARG A 615 81.02 16.77 25.05
N GLY A 616 81.41 15.51 24.91
CA GLY A 616 82.34 14.77 24.05
C GLY A 616 82.70 13.45 24.77
N GLU A 617 82.97 12.40 23.99
CA GLU A 617 83.71 11.15 24.31
C GLU A 617 83.09 9.98 25.13
N THR A 618 83.20 8.81 24.47
CA THR A 618 83.58 7.43 24.86
C THR A 618 82.71 6.47 25.71
N GLU A 619 82.51 5.30 25.06
CA GLU A 619 82.61 3.91 25.51
C GLU A 619 81.62 3.26 26.50
N ALA A 620 80.94 2.25 25.92
CA ALA A 620 80.93 0.83 26.30
C ALA A 620 80.15 0.31 27.52
N THR A 621 79.54 -0.87 27.26
CA THR A 621 79.00 -1.89 28.19
C THR A 621 77.79 -1.46 29.02
N GLY A 622 76.69 -2.21 29.12
CA GLY A 622 76.39 -3.60 28.84
C GLY A 622 75.47 -4.10 29.95
N LEU A 623 74.49 -4.95 29.61
CA LEU A 623 73.78 -5.88 30.52
C LEU A 623 72.83 -5.22 31.55
N ILE A 624 71.71 -5.77 32.01
CA ILE A 624 70.78 -6.85 31.67
C ILE A 624 69.65 -6.77 32.74
N TYR A 625 68.52 -7.44 32.51
CA TYR A 625 67.41 -7.77 33.44
C TYR A 625 66.53 -6.60 33.91
N GLY A 626 65.21 -6.73 34.03
CA GLY A 626 64.33 -7.87 33.88
C GLY A 626 63.05 -7.65 34.69
N SER A 627 61.92 -8.06 34.09
CA SER A 627 60.65 -8.50 34.68
C SER A 627 59.90 -7.66 35.73
N GLY A 628 58.60 -7.53 35.45
CA GLY A 628 57.54 -7.11 36.36
C GLY A 628 56.27 -6.84 35.56
#